data_AF-E3N9N9-F1
#
_entry.id   AF-E3N9N9-F1
#
_cell.length_a   1.000
_cell.length_b   1.000
_cell.length_c   1.000
_cell.angle_alpha   90.00
_cell.angle_beta   90.00
_cell.angle_gamma   90.00
#
_symmetry.space_group_name_H-M   'P 1'
#
loop_
_entity.id
_entity.type
_entity.pdbx_description
1 polymer ?
#
loop_
_entity_poly.entity_id
_entity_poly.type
_entity_poly.pdbx_seq_one_letter_code
_entity_poly.pdbx_strand_id
1 'polypeptide(L)'
;MNITLYQHEQLAEYYNEEDGYLERYMRMDIASSLGIPYHVVDSWYTNCRIAGPEKLWAKISLEKEKLEEQKWKREREREQEMAKNKKITYYQHKKLTKFFETNPLPDDDQIEIIGKSVAMTNLAVDCWFFRCRTMGPEALWAEVGEVDLEEWRRKKEEEETELMTKLSQAEAKIASLTAENPKLESSITNLTTCTHAQQSDPVRFLTIEKELARNERMKNQKEQLEATLQSKKKLEEQVENEKKENEELRKIIAQQAAELTESKNLIADNYAEIQNLTAIKNCVKGVQAEDKITFLTAENQKLESWITNITTMSHVQSDPVKLLKIEKQLARVSSLIEEAELKKENERLKEQKKELEAILQFKKKLEEQVEEAQKKIEELSFLLEEKNNKIETMTQRNEEQSAELKEAKTLVADKAAEIQNLTSIQNSVKDAVNAQQEQIAKLLTKTTL
;
A
#
# COMPACT_ATOMS: atom_id res chain seq x y z
N MET A 1 -0.38 -26.41 -23.23
CA MET A 1 1.10 -26.45 -23.39
C MET A 1 1.57 -25.09 -23.92
N ASN A 2 2.51 -24.41 -23.28
CA ASN A 2 2.89 -23.05 -23.67
C ASN A 2 4.25 -23.02 -24.39
N ILE A 3 4.21 -23.14 -25.72
CA ILE A 3 5.37 -23.04 -26.61
C ILE A 3 5.04 -22.10 -27.78
N THR A 4 6.03 -21.36 -28.30
CA THR A 4 5.86 -20.50 -29.47
C THR A 4 5.83 -21.31 -30.77
N LEU A 5 5.42 -20.67 -31.86
CA LEU A 5 5.49 -21.30 -33.19
C LEU A 5 6.93 -21.70 -33.54
N TYR A 6 7.88 -20.79 -33.30
CA TYR A 6 9.30 -21.05 -33.49
C TYR A 6 9.80 -22.27 -32.67
N GLN A 7 9.45 -22.33 -31.39
CA GLN A 7 9.81 -23.48 -30.55
C GLN A 7 9.18 -24.78 -31.05
N HIS A 8 7.93 -24.72 -31.55
CA HIS A 8 7.28 -25.87 -32.15
C HIS A 8 7.98 -26.34 -33.44
N GLU A 9 8.35 -25.42 -34.32
CA GLU A 9 9.07 -25.72 -35.57
C GLU A 9 10.42 -26.38 -35.29
N GLN A 10 11.18 -25.84 -34.35
CA GLN A 10 12.47 -26.41 -33.92
C GLN A 10 12.29 -27.81 -33.31
N LEU A 11 11.27 -28.01 -32.47
CA LEU A 11 10.96 -29.34 -31.92
C LEU A 11 10.53 -30.33 -33.02
N ALA A 12 9.81 -29.87 -34.04
CA ALA A 12 9.40 -30.70 -35.18
C ALA A 12 10.59 -31.09 -36.05
N GLU A 13 11.57 -30.20 -36.25
CA GLU A 13 12.82 -30.47 -36.95
C GLU A 13 13.61 -31.59 -36.23
N TYR A 14 13.88 -31.43 -34.94
CA TYR A 14 14.52 -32.48 -34.12
C TYR A 14 13.73 -33.80 -34.10
N TYR A 15 12.40 -33.74 -34.11
CA TYR A 15 11.56 -34.93 -34.15
C TYR A 15 11.69 -35.72 -35.47
N ASN A 16 11.83 -35.01 -36.59
CA ASN A 16 11.94 -35.61 -37.92
C ASN A 16 13.36 -36.13 -38.21
N GLU A 17 14.39 -35.49 -37.67
CA GLU A 17 15.78 -35.91 -37.84
C GLU A 17 16.11 -37.21 -37.07
N GLU A 18 15.53 -37.39 -35.89
CA GLU A 18 15.85 -38.50 -34.94
C GLU A 18 14.77 -39.60 -34.90
N ASP A 19 14.00 -39.77 -35.99
CA ASP A 19 12.94 -40.80 -36.16
C ASP A 19 11.96 -40.89 -34.95
N GLY A 20 11.66 -39.74 -34.34
CA GLY A 20 10.75 -39.63 -33.20
C GLY A 20 11.23 -40.21 -31.86
N TYR A 21 12.50 -40.64 -31.74
CA TYR A 21 13.09 -41.19 -30.52
C TYR A 21 14.34 -40.43 -30.07
N LEU A 22 14.13 -39.42 -29.22
CA LEU A 22 15.22 -38.72 -28.54
C LEU A 22 15.48 -39.27 -27.14
N GLU A 23 16.76 -39.52 -26.84
CA GLU A 23 17.23 -39.86 -25.50
C GLU A 23 16.99 -38.72 -24.50
N ARG A 24 16.93 -39.07 -23.21
CA ARG A 24 16.62 -38.13 -22.13
C ARG A 24 17.58 -36.93 -22.10
N TYR A 25 18.87 -37.16 -22.34
CA TYR A 25 19.91 -36.12 -22.33
C TYR A 25 19.69 -35.10 -23.45
N MET A 26 19.42 -35.58 -24.68
CA MET A 26 19.14 -34.71 -25.82
C MET A 26 17.90 -33.82 -25.60
N ARG A 27 16.85 -34.34 -24.93
CA ARG A 27 15.68 -33.52 -24.56
C ARG A 27 16.01 -32.42 -23.55
N MET A 28 16.97 -32.63 -22.66
CA MET A 28 17.43 -31.59 -21.72
C MET A 28 18.23 -30.50 -22.43
N ASP A 29 19.05 -30.88 -23.42
CA ASP A 29 19.79 -29.93 -24.24
C ASP A 29 18.87 -29.10 -25.14
N ILE A 30 17.85 -29.73 -25.74
CA ILE A 30 16.80 -29.03 -26.51
C ILE A 30 16.00 -28.08 -25.59
N ALA A 31 15.63 -28.52 -24.39
CA ALA A 31 14.95 -27.68 -23.42
C ALA A 31 15.77 -26.43 -23.05
N SER A 32 17.07 -26.61 -22.81
CA SER A 32 18.00 -25.54 -22.46
C SER A 32 18.23 -24.56 -23.61
N SER A 33 18.39 -25.06 -24.84
CA SER A 33 18.61 -24.23 -26.03
C SER A 33 17.38 -23.43 -26.46
N LEU A 34 16.18 -24.01 -26.33
CA LEU A 34 14.92 -23.33 -26.67
C LEU A 34 14.34 -22.49 -25.54
N GLY A 35 14.99 -22.47 -24.36
CA GLY A 35 14.55 -21.73 -23.18
C GLY A 35 13.20 -22.19 -22.64
N ILE A 36 12.88 -23.49 -22.78
CA ILE A 36 11.62 -24.08 -22.33
C ILE A 36 11.85 -25.13 -21.25
N PRO A 37 10.95 -25.29 -20.26
CA PRO A 37 11.13 -26.29 -19.23
C PRO A 37 11.18 -27.71 -19.80
N TYR A 38 12.06 -28.55 -19.26
CA TYR A 38 12.21 -29.95 -19.67
C TYR A 38 10.88 -30.72 -19.73
N HIS A 39 10.00 -30.54 -18.74
CA HIS A 39 8.69 -31.20 -18.72
C HIS A 39 7.78 -30.78 -19.89
N VAL A 40 7.96 -29.58 -20.43
CA VAL A 40 7.22 -29.10 -21.61
C VAL A 40 7.72 -29.80 -22.87
N VAL A 41 9.04 -29.93 -23.03
CA VAL A 41 9.65 -30.69 -24.13
C VAL A 41 9.24 -32.15 -24.06
N ASP A 42 9.33 -32.76 -22.89
CA ASP A 42 8.98 -34.17 -22.69
C ASP A 42 7.50 -34.46 -22.98
N SER A 43 6.61 -33.58 -22.51
CA SER A 43 5.19 -33.63 -22.81
C SER A 43 4.91 -33.39 -24.30
N TRP A 44 5.66 -32.49 -24.94
CA TRP A 44 5.54 -32.24 -26.38
C TRP A 44 5.89 -33.49 -27.18
N TYR A 45 7.04 -34.12 -26.93
CA TYR A 45 7.45 -35.36 -27.61
C TYR A 45 6.45 -36.49 -27.39
N THR A 46 5.98 -36.67 -26.16
CA THR A 46 4.99 -37.70 -25.83
C THR A 46 3.69 -37.50 -26.62
N ASN A 47 3.18 -36.26 -26.68
CA ASN A 47 1.97 -35.95 -27.43
C ASN A 47 2.20 -35.99 -28.96
N CYS A 48 3.40 -35.64 -29.40
CA CYS A 48 3.80 -35.65 -30.80
C CYS A 48 3.85 -37.08 -31.35
N ARG A 49 4.30 -38.06 -30.56
CA ARG A 49 4.28 -39.48 -30.93
C ARG A 49 2.86 -40.04 -31.15
N ILE A 50 1.87 -39.47 -30.48
CA ILE A 50 0.47 -39.92 -30.58
C ILE A 50 -0.23 -39.28 -31.78
N ALA A 51 -0.04 -37.97 -32.00
CA ALA A 51 -0.82 -37.20 -32.95
C ALA A 51 -0.03 -36.77 -34.21
N GLY A 52 1.29 -36.79 -34.16
CA GLY A 52 2.18 -36.11 -35.09
C GLY A 52 2.33 -34.61 -34.77
N PRO A 53 3.41 -33.96 -35.25
CA PRO A 53 3.74 -32.57 -34.90
C PRO A 53 2.66 -31.60 -35.41
N GLU A 54 2.17 -31.79 -36.63
CA GLU A 54 1.16 -30.93 -37.26
C GLU A 54 -0.17 -30.95 -36.49
N LYS A 55 -0.68 -32.14 -36.15
CA LYS A 55 -1.95 -32.26 -35.40
C LYS A 55 -1.80 -31.77 -33.97
N LEU A 56 -0.63 -31.96 -33.36
CA LEU A 56 -0.35 -31.42 -32.03
C LEU A 56 -0.36 -29.90 -32.04
N TRP A 57 0.25 -29.26 -33.04
CA TRP A 57 0.23 -27.81 -33.18
C TRP A 57 -1.16 -27.26 -33.46
N ALA A 58 -1.94 -27.91 -34.30
CA ALA A 58 -3.34 -27.53 -34.52
C ALA A 58 -4.14 -27.55 -33.20
N LYS A 59 -3.92 -28.58 -32.34
CA LYS A 59 -4.55 -28.68 -31.02
C LYS A 59 -4.08 -27.57 -30.06
N ILE A 60 -2.77 -27.31 -29.99
CA ILE A 60 -2.19 -26.27 -29.13
C ILE A 60 -2.67 -24.88 -29.58
N SER A 61 -2.69 -24.64 -30.88
CA SER A 61 -3.14 -23.37 -31.47
C SER A 61 -4.61 -23.12 -31.17
N LEU A 62 -5.47 -24.13 -31.35
CA LEU A 62 -6.90 -24.04 -31.02
C LEU A 62 -7.13 -23.81 -29.52
N GLU A 63 -6.33 -24.44 -28.65
CA GLU A 63 -6.43 -24.23 -27.20
C GLU A 63 -5.98 -22.82 -26.79
N LYS A 64 -4.93 -22.29 -27.44
CA LYS A 64 -4.50 -20.90 -27.27
C LYS A 64 -5.56 -19.92 -27.74
N GLU A 65 -6.14 -20.14 -28.92
CA GLU A 65 -7.21 -19.32 -29.47
C GLU A 65 -8.44 -19.30 -28.54
N LYS A 66 -8.87 -20.46 -28.04
CA LYS A 66 -9.97 -20.53 -27.04
C LYS A 66 -9.64 -19.80 -25.75
N LEU A 67 -8.41 -19.91 -25.25
CA LEU A 67 -7.99 -19.20 -24.05
C LEU A 67 -7.96 -17.68 -24.27
N GLU A 68 -7.51 -17.25 -25.44
CA GLU A 68 -7.45 -15.85 -25.84
C GLU A 68 -8.86 -15.27 -26.07
N GLU A 69 -9.75 -16.02 -26.72
CA GLU A 69 -11.17 -15.70 -26.85
C GLU A 69 -11.85 -15.61 -25.48
N GLN A 70 -11.54 -16.51 -24.55
CA GLN A 70 -12.06 -16.44 -23.18
C GLN A 70 -11.53 -15.21 -22.44
N LYS A 71 -10.25 -14.85 -22.62
CA LYS A 71 -9.68 -13.60 -22.07
C LYS A 71 -10.39 -12.38 -22.65
N TRP A 72 -10.57 -12.33 -23.97
CA TRP A 72 -11.30 -11.27 -24.66
C TRP A 72 -12.75 -11.16 -24.20
N LYS A 73 -13.42 -12.29 -23.98
CA LYS A 73 -14.79 -12.33 -23.47
C LYS A 73 -14.86 -11.76 -22.05
N ARG A 74 -13.94 -12.15 -21.16
CA ARG A 74 -13.84 -11.59 -19.80
C ARG A 74 -13.50 -10.10 -19.84
N GLU A 75 -12.60 -9.66 -20.71
CA GLU A 75 -12.26 -8.24 -20.89
C GLU A 75 -13.50 -7.45 -21.33
N ARG A 76 -14.24 -7.95 -22.32
CA ARG A 76 -15.47 -7.31 -22.80
C ARG A 76 -16.58 -7.30 -21.74
N GLU A 77 -16.71 -8.36 -20.95
CA GLU A 77 -17.63 -8.39 -19.80
C GLU A 77 -17.23 -7.37 -18.74
N ARG A 78 -15.93 -7.21 -18.46
CA ARG A 78 -15.40 -6.15 -17.59
C ARG A 78 -15.73 -4.77 -18.17
N GLU A 79 -15.48 -4.52 -19.46
CA GLU A 79 -15.82 -3.25 -20.13
C GLU A 79 -17.32 -2.96 -20.13
N GLN A 80 -18.18 -3.96 -20.36
CA GLN A 80 -19.62 -3.79 -20.31
C GLN A 80 -20.11 -3.50 -18.89
N GLU A 81 -19.52 -4.12 -17.88
CA GLU A 81 -19.80 -3.83 -16.48
C GLU A 81 -19.29 -2.43 -16.10
N MET A 82 -18.13 -2.02 -16.60
CA MET A 82 -17.61 -0.64 -16.48
C MET A 82 -18.57 0.38 -17.11
N ALA A 83 -19.13 0.09 -18.28
CA ALA A 83 -20.10 0.96 -18.95
C ALA A 83 -21.46 1.01 -18.23
N LYS A 84 -21.78 -0.03 -17.45
CA LYS A 84 -23.02 -0.12 -16.67
C LYS A 84 -22.88 0.45 -15.26
N ASN A 85 -21.66 0.59 -14.71
CA ASN A 85 -21.55 0.72 -13.26
C ASN A 85 -21.65 2.13 -12.70
N LYS A 86 -22.44 2.14 -11.61
CA LYS A 86 -22.64 3.16 -10.60
C LYS A 86 -21.30 3.56 -9.97
N LYS A 87 -21.20 4.84 -9.60
CA LYS A 87 -20.09 5.38 -8.83
C LYS A 87 -19.88 4.54 -7.57
N ILE A 88 -18.63 4.22 -7.26
CA ILE A 88 -18.30 3.49 -6.03
C ILE A 88 -18.31 4.47 -4.85
N THR A 89 -18.81 4.04 -3.70
CA THR A 89 -18.80 4.88 -2.49
C THR A 89 -17.40 4.94 -1.86
N TYR A 90 -17.13 6.00 -1.10
CA TYR A 90 -15.84 6.15 -0.41
C TYR A 90 -15.56 4.99 0.55
N TYR A 91 -16.61 4.49 1.23
CA TYR A 91 -16.49 3.34 2.12
C TYR A 91 -16.07 2.06 1.39
N GLN A 92 -16.67 1.79 0.22
CA GLN A 92 -16.31 0.64 -0.61
C GLN A 92 -14.87 0.76 -1.11
N HIS A 93 -14.49 1.92 -1.63
CA HIS A 93 -13.13 2.19 -2.08
C HIS A 93 -12.09 1.99 -0.96
N LYS A 94 -12.34 2.53 0.23
CA LYS A 94 -11.43 2.39 1.37
C LYS A 94 -11.28 0.93 1.82
N LYS A 95 -12.36 0.15 1.83
CA LYS A 95 -12.30 -1.28 2.14
C LYS A 95 -11.54 -2.08 1.07
N LEU A 96 -11.83 -1.83 -0.20
CA LEU A 96 -11.15 -2.49 -1.32
C LEU A 96 -9.65 -2.20 -1.34
N THR A 97 -9.25 -0.96 -1.01
CA THR A 97 -7.85 -0.55 -0.90
C THR A 97 -7.10 -1.35 0.16
N LYS A 98 -7.71 -1.57 1.34
CA LYS A 98 -7.11 -2.44 2.37
C LYS A 98 -6.92 -3.88 1.90
N PHE A 99 -7.88 -4.43 1.17
CA PHE A 99 -7.73 -5.78 0.60
C PHE A 99 -6.63 -5.81 -0.47
N PHE A 100 -6.52 -4.78 -1.29
CA PHE A 100 -5.51 -4.65 -2.33
C PHE A 100 -4.08 -4.55 -1.78
N GLU A 101 -3.88 -3.78 -0.72
CA GLU A 101 -2.60 -3.70 0.00
C GLU A 101 -2.16 -5.04 0.57
N THR A 102 -3.13 -5.89 0.96
CA THR A 102 -2.86 -7.22 1.53
C THR A 102 -2.62 -8.26 0.45
N ASN A 103 -3.47 -8.30 -0.58
CA ASN A 103 -3.35 -9.19 -1.72
C ASN A 103 -3.86 -8.52 -3.01
N PRO A 104 -2.99 -8.04 -3.91
CA PRO A 104 -3.41 -7.38 -5.16
C PRO A 104 -3.92 -8.35 -6.24
N LEU A 105 -3.79 -9.66 -6.02
CA LEU A 105 -4.24 -10.73 -6.91
C LEU A 105 -5.10 -11.74 -6.14
N PRO A 106 -6.32 -11.34 -5.73
CA PRO A 106 -7.24 -12.25 -5.08
C PRO A 106 -7.69 -13.35 -6.05
N ASP A 107 -7.82 -14.57 -5.55
CA ASP A 107 -8.45 -15.68 -6.28
C ASP A 107 -9.99 -15.56 -6.30
N ASP A 108 -10.66 -16.46 -7.04
CA ASP A 108 -12.12 -16.39 -7.23
C ASP A 108 -12.89 -16.47 -5.90
N ASP A 109 -12.42 -17.27 -4.94
CA ASP A 109 -13.04 -17.43 -3.62
C ASP A 109 -12.87 -16.15 -2.78
N GLN A 110 -11.68 -15.55 -2.83
CA GLN A 110 -11.38 -14.29 -2.17
C GLN A 110 -12.19 -13.13 -2.77
N ILE A 111 -12.33 -13.09 -4.10
CA ILE A 111 -13.16 -12.09 -4.77
C ILE A 111 -14.62 -12.20 -4.30
N GLU A 112 -15.14 -13.42 -4.12
CA GLU A 112 -16.51 -13.62 -3.60
C GLU A 112 -16.66 -13.11 -2.15
N ILE A 113 -15.68 -13.40 -1.29
CA ILE A 113 -15.67 -12.93 0.10
C ILE A 113 -15.62 -11.40 0.15
N ILE A 114 -14.74 -10.80 -0.66
CA ILE A 114 -14.58 -9.35 -0.75
C ILE A 114 -15.88 -8.72 -1.25
N GLY A 115 -16.46 -9.25 -2.34
CA GLY A 115 -17.71 -8.78 -2.92
C GLY A 115 -18.85 -8.73 -1.91
N LYS A 116 -19.03 -9.80 -1.13
CA LYS A 116 -20.00 -9.83 -0.01
C LYS A 116 -19.70 -8.76 1.04
N SER A 117 -18.43 -8.54 1.38
CA SER A 117 -18.01 -7.61 2.43
C SER A 117 -18.18 -6.11 2.09
N VAL A 118 -18.19 -5.77 0.80
CA VAL A 118 -18.38 -4.40 0.28
C VAL A 118 -19.70 -4.22 -0.48
N ALA A 119 -20.57 -5.23 -0.45
CA ALA A 119 -21.84 -5.27 -1.17
C ALA A 119 -21.69 -4.94 -2.67
N MET A 120 -20.68 -5.53 -3.31
CA MET A 120 -20.40 -5.42 -4.74
C MET A 120 -20.48 -6.80 -5.39
N THR A 121 -20.78 -6.84 -6.68
CA THR A 121 -20.70 -8.09 -7.45
C THR A 121 -19.24 -8.54 -7.56
N ASN A 122 -19.00 -9.85 -7.67
CA ASN A 122 -17.66 -10.39 -7.88
C ASN A 122 -16.97 -9.74 -9.09
N LEU A 123 -17.75 -9.51 -10.16
CA LEU A 123 -17.27 -8.84 -11.37
C LEU A 123 -16.86 -7.39 -11.11
N ALA A 124 -17.62 -6.63 -10.31
CA ALA A 124 -17.27 -5.25 -9.98
C ALA A 124 -16.02 -5.16 -9.09
N VAL A 125 -15.83 -6.11 -8.16
CA VAL A 125 -14.60 -6.22 -7.37
C VAL A 125 -13.42 -6.57 -8.25
N ASP A 126 -13.54 -7.58 -9.12
CA ASP A 126 -12.47 -7.96 -10.04
C ASP A 126 -12.08 -6.80 -10.98
N CYS A 127 -13.06 -6.08 -11.53
CA CYS A 127 -12.83 -4.86 -12.33
C CYS A 127 -12.05 -3.82 -11.54
N TRP A 128 -12.43 -3.58 -10.28
CA TRP A 128 -11.75 -2.60 -9.43
C TRP A 128 -10.28 -2.98 -9.19
N PHE A 129 -10.02 -4.24 -8.81
CA PHE A 129 -8.65 -4.74 -8.59
C PHE A 129 -7.81 -4.68 -9.86
N PHE A 130 -8.40 -5.04 -11.01
CA PHE A 130 -7.73 -4.95 -12.31
C PHE A 130 -7.29 -3.52 -12.61
N ARG A 131 -8.17 -2.54 -12.43
CA ARG A 131 -7.84 -1.13 -12.66
C ARG A 131 -6.82 -0.58 -11.66
N CYS A 132 -6.91 -0.96 -10.39
CA CYS A 132 -5.92 -0.58 -9.38
C CYS A 132 -4.51 -1.05 -9.74
N ARG A 133 -4.35 -2.22 -10.37
CA ARG A 133 -3.03 -2.69 -10.84
C ARG A 133 -2.46 -1.83 -11.97
N THR A 134 -3.31 -1.17 -12.76
CA THR A 134 -2.88 -0.36 -13.89
C THR A 134 -2.57 1.08 -13.50
N MET A 135 -3.39 1.70 -12.64
CA MET A 135 -3.30 3.14 -12.34
C MET A 135 -3.15 3.47 -10.86
N GLY A 136 -3.26 2.50 -9.96
CA GLY A 136 -3.27 2.71 -8.51
C GLY A 136 -4.67 3.01 -7.96
N PRO A 137 -4.93 2.68 -6.68
CA PRO A 137 -6.24 2.85 -6.05
C PRO A 137 -6.70 4.31 -5.96
N GLU A 138 -5.77 5.24 -5.73
CA GLU A 138 -6.04 6.67 -5.57
C GLU A 138 -6.42 7.32 -6.91
N ALA A 139 -5.69 6.98 -7.98
CA ALA A 139 -6.02 7.46 -9.32
C ALA A 139 -7.35 6.88 -9.80
N LEU A 140 -7.63 5.61 -9.47
CA LEU A 140 -8.92 4.99 -9.76
C LEU A 140 -10.06 5.70 -9.02
N TRP A 141 -9.90 6.00 -7.73
CA TRP A 141 -10.90 6.73 -6.95
C TRP A 141 -11.23 8.11 -7.54
N ALA A 142 -10.22 8.82 -8.04
CA ALA A 142 -10.43 10.11 -8.69
C ALA A 142 -11.31 10.01 -9.95
N GLU A 143 -11.33 8.85 -10.63
CA GLU A 143 -12.12 8.64 -11.85
C GLU A 143 -13.52 8.07 -11.58
N VAL A 144 -13.64 7.09 -10.68
CA VAL A 144 -14.90 6.33 -10.48
C VAL A 144 -15.60 6.59 -9.14
N GLY A 145 -14.99 7.41 -8.27
CA GLY A 145 -15.52 7.72 -6.96
C GLY A 145 -16.78 8.57 -7.02
N GLU A 146 -17.78 8.23 -6.21
CA GLU A 146 -18.86 9.15 -5.91
C GLU A 146 -18.33 10.22 -4.97
N VAL A 147 -18.22 11.46 -5.46
CA VAL A 147 -17.94 12.64 -4.64
C VAL A 147 -19.18 12.94 -3.82
N ASP A 148 -19.38 12.14 -2.78
CA ASP A 148 -20.33 12.42 -1.72
C ASP A 148 -19.58 12.75 -0.41
N LEU A 149 -18.51 13.53 -0.58
CA LEU A 149 -17.74 14.13 0.51
C LEU A 149 -18.65 15.03 1.36
N GLU A 150 -19.69 15.61 0.76
CA GLU A 150 -20.59 16.52 1.43
C GLU A 150 -21.64 15.80 2.28
N GLU A 151 -22.20 14.65 1.85
CA GLU A 151 -23.07 13.86 2.73
C GLU A 151 -22.27 13.21 3.86
N TRP A 152 -21.04 12.75 3.62
CA TRP A 152 -20.17 12.27 4.69
C TRP A 152 -19.78 13.37 5.67
N ARG A 153 -19.40 14.56 5.18
CA ARG A 153 -19.11 15.73 6.01
C ARG A 153 -20.35 16.14 6.81
N ARG A 154 -21.52 16.20 6.18
CA ARG A 154 -22.80 16.49 6.83
C ARG A 154 -23.16 15.47 7.91
N LYS A 155 -22.95 14.17 7.65
CA LYS A 155 -23.24 13.11 8.64
C LYS A 155 -22.30 13.16 9.83
N LYS A 156 -21.02 13.48 9.57
CA LYS A 156 -20.03 13.70 10.63
C LYS A 156 -20.32 14.98 11.43
N GLU A 157 -20.74 16.06 10.78
CA GLU A 157 -21.19 17.30 11.43
C GLU A 157 -22.50 17.09 12.21
N GLU A 158 -23.45 16.27 11.71
CA GLU A 158 -24.67 15.88 12.43
C GLU A 158 -24.34 15.07 13.69
N GLU A 159 -23.40 14.11 13.63
CA GLU A 159 -22.93 13.37 14.79
C GLU A 159 -22.19 14.27 15.81
N GLU A 160 -21.36 15.19 15.33
CA GLU A 160 -20.60 16.12 16.17
C GLU A 160 -21.51 17.16 16.85
N THR A 161 -22.51 17.66 16.14
CA THR A 161 -23.54 18.55 16.70
C THR A 161 -24.44 17.81 17.70
N GLU A 162 -24.82 16.56 17.44
CA GLU A 162 -25.56 15.74 18.40
C GLU A 162 -24.75 15.52 19.70
N LEU A 163 -23.45 15.24 19.58
CA LEU A 163 -22.55 15.11 20.72
C LEU A 163 -22.40 16.43 21.49
N MET A 164 -22.19 17.56 20.80
CA MET A 164 -22.14 18.89 21.43
C MET A 164 -23.43 19.25 22.16
N THR A 165 -24.59 18.85 21.62
CA THR A 165 -25.90 19.10 22.24
C THR A 165 -26.07 18.25 23.50
N LYS A 166 -25.68 16.97 23.45
CA LYS A 166 -25.68 16.08 24.63
C LYS A 166 -24.72 16.58 25.71
N LEU A 167 -23.57 17.11 25.32
CA LEU A 167 -22.57 17.67 26.22
C LEU A 167 -23.08 18.95 26.89
N SER A 168 -23.70 19.86 26.13
CA SER A 168 -24.35 21.06 26.65
C SER A 168 -25.50 20.74 27.63
N GLN A 169 -26.30 19.71 27.35
CA GLN A 169 -27.35 19.23 28.26
C GLN A 169 -26.76 18.63 29.55
N ALA A 170 -25.64 17.92 29.47
CA ALA A 170 -24.95 17.39 30.63
C ALA A 170 -24.38 18.53 31.50
N GLU A 171 -23.77 19.54 30.88
CA GLU A 171 -23.27 20.73 31.58
C GLU A 171 -24.39 21.52 32.27
N ALA A 172 -25.54 21.69 31.61
CA ALA A 172 -26.70 22.35 32.22
C ALA A 172 -27.25 21.57 33.43
N LYS A 173 -27.27 20.23 33.37
CA LYS A 173 -27.65 19.37 34.51
C LYS A 173 -26.67 19.50 35.68
N ILE A 174 -25.36 19.53 35.39
CA ILE A 174 -24.32 19.73 36.41
C ILE A 174 -24.49 21.11 37.07
N ALA A 175 -24.69 22.17 36.29
CA ALA A 175 -24.92 23.51 36.81
C ALA A 175 -26.18 23.60 37.70
N SER A 176 -27.27 22.93 37.30
CA SER A 176 -28.51 22.86 38.11
C SER A 176 -28.27 22.15 39.45
N LEU A 177 -27.59 21.01 39.43
CA LEU A 177 -27.26 20.26 40.66
C LEU A 177 -26.30 21.05 41.56
N THR A 178 -25.36 21.79 40.96
CA THR A 178 -24.41 22.64 41.70
C THR A 178 -25.12 23.81 42.38
N ALA A 179 -26.19 24.36 41.78
CA ALA A 179 -27.00 25.42 42.38
C ALA A 179 -27.93 24.93 43.51
N GLU A 180 -28.25 23.63 43.58
CA GLU A 180 -29.06 23.05 44.66
C GLU A 180 -28.26 22.70 45.92
N ASN A 181 -26.94 22.44 45.79
CA ASN A 181 -26.03 22.19 46.91
C ASN A 181 -26.09 23.25 48.04
N PRO A 182 -26.03 24.57 47.76
CA PRO A 182 -26.08 25.57 48.84
C PRO A 182 -27.45 25.63 49.56
N LYS A 183 -28.55 25.23 48.91
CA LYS A 183 -29.86 25.09 49.58
C LYS A 183 -29.88 23.90 50.54
N LEU A 184 -29.24 22.80 50.16
CA LEU A 184 -29.08 21.62 51.00
C LEU A 184 -28.16 21.90 52.20
N GLU A 185 -27.04 22.60 52.00
CA GLU A 185 -26.16 23.02 53.08
C GLU A 185 -26.87 23.93 54.10
N SER A 186 -27.73 24.85 53.61
CA SER A 186 -28.61 25.67 54.45
C SER A 186 -29.62 24.85 55.24
N SER A 187 -30.24 23.83 54.63
CA SER A 187 -31.15 22.92 55.33
C SER A 187 -30.43 22.09 56.40
N ILE A 188 -29.21 21.62 56.12
CA ILE A 188 -28.40 20.85 57.07
C ILE A 188 -28.03 21.73 58.27
N THR A 189 -27.57 22.97 58.05
CA THR A 189 -27.24 23.90 59.15
C THR A 189 -28.46 24.23 60.02
N ASN A 190 -29.64 24.40 59.42
CA ASN A 190 -30.88 24.59 60.18
C ASN A 190 -31.28 23.35 61.01
N LEU A 191 -31.10 22.14 60.45
CA LEU A 191 -31.35 20.87 61.14
C LEU A 191 -30.36 20.64 62.30
N THR A 192 -29.08 20.95 62.13
CA THR A 192 -28.06 20.85 63.18
C THR A 192 -28.32 21.85 64.31
N THR A 193 -28.85 23.02 64.00
CA THR A 193 -29.24 24.02 65.01
C THR A 193 -30.49 23.60 65.79
N CYS A 194 -31.45 22.91 65.14
CA CYS A 194 -32.64 22.37 65.80
C CYS A 194 -32.39 21.09 66.62
N THR A 195 -31.37 20.29 66.32
CA THR A 195 -31.11 19.02 67.03
C THR A 195 -30.45 19.19 68.40
N HIS A 196 -29.98 20.39 68.75
CA HIS A 196 -29.55 20.72 70.11
C HIS A 196 -30.73 21.00 71.08
N ALA A 197 -31.97 21.07 70.56
CA ALA A 197 -33.17 21.21 71.38
C ALA A 197 -34.07 19.96 71.30
N GLN A 198 -34.16 19.32 72.46
CA GLN A 198 -35.21 18.39 72.92
C GLN A 198 -35.29 16.99 72.30
N GLN A 199 -35.30 16.02 73.24
CA GLN A 199 -35.62 14.61 73.08
C GLN A 199 -37.15 14.38 73.21
N SER A 200 -37.60 13.30 72.57
CA SER A 200 -38.93 12.65 72.62
C SER A 200 -39.94 13.06 71.52
N ASP A 201 -39.88 12.37 70.38
CA ASP A 201 -41.06 12.07 69.55
C ASP A 201 -40.79 10.96 68.50
N PRO A 202 -41.66 9.92 68.32
CA PRO A 202 -41.46 8.84 67.35
C PRO A 202 -41.44 9.28 65.87
N VAL A 203 -41.98 10.45 65.56
CA VAL A 203 -41.96 11.05 64.21
C VAL A 203 -40.51 11.39 63.74
N ARG A 204 -39.56 11.57 64.67
CA ARG A 204 -38.14 11.82 64.34
C ARG A 204 -37.43 10.60 63.75
N PHE A 205 -37.85 9.36 64.06
CA PHE A 205 -37.17 8.16 63.54
C PHE A 205 -37.36 8.01 62.02
N LEU A 206 -38.58 8.25 61.51
CA LEU A 206 -38.88 8.30 60.08
C LEU A 206 -38.18 9.45 59.35
N THR A 207 -37.89 10.54 60.06
CA THR A 207 -37.18 11.70 59.52
C THR A 207 -35.68 11.43 59.40
N ILE A 208 -35.09 10.75 60.39
CA ILE A 208 -33.68 10.35 60.39
C ILE A 208 -33.40 9.26 59.33
N GLU A 209 -34.29 8.29 59.13
CA GLU A 209 -34.15 7.30 58.05
C GLU A 209 -34.21 7.93 56.65
N LYS A 210 -35.10 8.91 56.45
CA LYS A 210 -35.15 9.68 55.18
C LYS A 210 -33.88 10.50 54.95
N GLU A 211 -33.32 11.09 55.99
CA GLU A 211 -32.07 11.86 55.92
C GLU A 211 -30.84 10.96 55.66
N LEU A 212 -30.77 9.78 56.29
CA LEU A 212 -29.73 8.77 56.01
C LEU A 212 -29.79 8.29 54.57
N ALA A 213 -30.98 7.96 54.05
CA ALA A 213 -31.16 7.58 52.65
C ALA A 213 -30.78 8.72 51.68
N ARG A 214 -30.94 9.98 52.10
CA ARG A 214 -30.54 11.16 51.32
C ARG A 214 -29.03 11.33 51.31
N ASN A 215 -28.35 11.11 52.43
CA ASN A 215 -26.89 11.14 52.52
C ASN A 215 -26.24 10.02 51.70
N GLU A 216 -26.79 8.80 51.72
CA GLU A 216 -26.29 7.70 50.89
C GLU A 216 -26.41 8.03 49.39
N ARG A 217 -27.52 8.66 48.97
CA ARG A 217 -27.68 9.15 47.59
C ARG A 217 -26.67 10.23 47.23
N MET A 218 -26.40 11.19 48.12
CA MET A 218 -25.42 12.25 47.85
C MET A 218 -23.99 11.69 47.77
N LYS A 219 -23.66 10.70 48.59
CA LYS A 219 -22.36 10.01 48.51
C LYS A 219 -22.19 9.30 47.16
N ASN A 220 -23.20 8.56 46.71
CA ASN A 220 -23.19 7.93 45.39
C ASN A 220 -23.12 8.95 44.24
N GLN A 221 -23.80 10.09 44.36
CA GLN A 221 -23.71 11.17 43.38
C GLN A 221 -22.32 11.80 43.32
N LYS A 222 -21.67 11.99 44.48
CA LYS A 222 -20.31 12.50 44.56
C LYS A 222 -19.30 11.56 43.90
N GLU A 223 -19.40 10.26 44.16
CA GLU A 223 -18.56 9.24 43.50
C GLU A 223 -18.79 9.21 41.99
N GLN A 224 -20.03 9.35 41.52
CA GLN A 224 -20.32 9.49 40.09
C GLN A 224 -19.71 10.75 39.47
N LEU A 225 -19.78 11.89 40.16
CA LEU A 225 -19.16 13.14 39.70
C LEU A 225 -17.65 13.04 39.60
N GLU A 226 -17.00 12.39 40.58
CA GLU A 226 -15.55 12.21 40.61
C GLU A 226 -15.07 11.26 39.49
N ALA A 227 -15.81 10.19 39.23
CA ALA A 227 -15.59 9.31 38.08
C ALA A 227 -15.76 10.05 36.75
N THR A 228 -16.78 10.91 36.63
CA THR A 228 -17.03 11.71 35.43
C THR A 228 -15.90 12.71 35.20
N LEU A 229 -15.40 13.35 36.26
CA LEU A 229 -14.28 14.29 36.19
C LEU A 229 -12.97 13.62 35.74
N GLN A 230 -12.69 12.40 36.25
CA GLN A 230 -11.54 11.62 35.79
C GLN A 230 -11.68 11.22 34.32
N SER A 231 -12.86 10.80 33.88
CA SER A 231 -13.12 10.48 32.46
C SER A 231 -12.90 11.70 31.57
N LYS A 232 -13.32 12.90 32.01
CA LYS A 232 -13.12 14.16 31.28
C LYS A 232 -11.63 14.48 31.09
N LYS A 233 -10.82 14.36 32.15
CA LYS A 233 -9.37 14.59 32.06
C LYS A 233 -8.70 13.65 31.05
N LYS A 234 -9.09 12.37 31.05
CA LYS A 234 -8.59 11.38 30.07
C LYS A 234 -8.95 11.75 28.63
N LEU A 235 -10.17 12.24 28.40
CA LEU A 235 -10.63 12.70 27.09
C LEU A 235 -9.88 13.96 26.63
N GLU A 236 -9.66 14.94 27.51
CA GLU A 236 -8.87 16.14 27.19
C GLU A 236 -7.43 15.80 26.79
N GLU A 237 -6.79 14.86 27.49
CA GLU A 237 -5.44 14.40 27.16
C GLU A 237 -5.38 13.64 25.83
N GLN A 238 -6.40 12.82 25.51
CA GLN A 238 -6.54 12.18 24.20
C GLN A 238 -6.68 13.21 23.07
N VAL A 239 -7.55 14.20 23.23
CA VAL A 239 -7.79 15.24 22.21
C VAL A 239 -6.51 16.06 21.96
N GLU A 240 -5.73 16.36 22.99
CA GLU A 240 -4.49 17.11 22.84
C GLU A 240 -3.40 16.30 22.12
N ASN A 241 -3.33 14.98 22.37
CA ASN A 241 -2.44 14.09 21.62
C ASN A 241 -2.87 13.95 20.15
N GLU A 242 -4.16 13.79 19.88
CA GLU A 242 -4.69 13.72 18.51
C GLU A 242 -4.43 15.02 17.74
N LYS A 243 -4.51 16.18 18.40
CA LYS A 243 -4.14 17.46 17.77
C LYS A 243 -2.68 17.51 17.35
N LYS A 244 -1.77 17.03 18.21
CA LYS A 244 -0.33 16.99 17.89
C LYS A 244 -0.03 16.03 16.73
N GLU A 245 -0.65 14.85 16.74
CA GLU A 245 -0.52 13.88 15.66
C GLU A 245 -1.04 14.43 14.33
N ASN A 246 -2.19 15.12 14.35
CA ASN A 246 -2.76 15.76 13.17
C ASN A 246 -1.86 16.90 12.63
N GLU A 247 -1.21 17.66 13.50
CA GLU A 247 -0.24 18.68 13.10
C GLU A 247 1.01 18.08 12.44
N GLU A 248 1.51 16.93 12.92
CA GLU A 248 2.61 16.23 12.25
C GLU A 248 2.19 15.66 10.89
N LEU A 249 0.99 15.07 10.80
CA LEU A 249 0.45 14.61 9.52
C LEU A 249 0.33 15.75 8.50
N ARG A 250 -0.09 16.94 8.92
CA ARG A 250 -0.13 18.14 8.06
C ARG A 250 1.25 18.52 7.53
N LYS A 251 2.29 18.44 8.37
CA LYS A 251 3.68 18.72 7.95
C LYS A 251 4.17 17.70 6.93
N ILE A 252 3.89 16.41 7.14
CA ILE A 252 4.24 15.33 6.20
C ILE A 252 3.55 15.54 4.85
N ILE A 253 2.25 15.84 4.85
CA ILE A 253 1.49 16.10 3.62
C ILE A 253 2.06 17.31 2.87
N ALA A 254 2.41 18.39 3.58
CA ALA A 254 3.01 19.57 2.97
C ALA A 254 4.38 19.27 2.34
N GLN A 255 5.20 18.46 3.01
CA GLN A 255 6.50 18.03 2.49
C GLN A 255 6.34 17.14 1.24
N GLN A 256 5.46 16.13 1.29
CA GLN A 256 5.19 15.26 0.15
C GLN A 256 4.67 16.04 -1.07
N ALA A 257 3.82 17.06 -0.84
CA ALA A 257 3.34 17.92 -1.92
C ALA A 257 4.46 18.74 -2.59
N ALA A 258 5.45 19.19 -1.81
CA ALA A 258 6.63 19.88 -2.33
C ALA A 258 7.52 18.94 -3.16
N GLU A 259 7.81 17.74 -2.63
CA GLU A 259 8.60 16.71 -3.32
C GLU A 259 7.93 16.26 -4.64
N LEU A 260 6.61 16.10 -4.64
CA LEU A 260 5.84 15.75 -5.84
C LEU A 260 5.93 16.86 -6.92
N THR A 261 5.95 18.11 -6.49
CA THR A 261 6.09 19.26 -7.39
C THR A 261 7.49 19.31 -8.01
N GLU A 262 8.53 19.06 -7.22
CA GLU A 262 9.92 18.97 -7.70
C GLU A 262 10.12 17.82 -8.68
N SER A 263 9.62 16.63 -8.35
CA SER A 263 9.66 15.46 -9.23
C SER A 263 8.96 15.71 -10.57
N LYS A 264 7.80 16.37 -10.54
CA LYS A 264 7.07 16.74 -11.76
C LYS A 264 7.87 17.69 -12.65
N ASN A 265 8.58 18.65 -12.07
CA ASN A 265 9.44 19.57 -12.82
C ASN A 265 10.62 18.81 -13.45
N LEU A 266 11.26 17.90 -12.70
CA LEU A 266 12.36 17.07 -13.20
C LEU A 266 11.92 16.19 -14.38
N ILE A 267 10.72 15.61 -14.31
CA ILE A 267 10.13 14.82 -15.41
C ILE A 267 9.92 15.70 -16.65
N ALA A 268 9.44 16.94 -16.48
CA ALA A 268 9.24 17.86 -17.59
C ALA A 268 10.57 18.23 -18.29
N ASP A 269 11.62 18.49 -17.51
CA ASP A 269 12.96 18.79 -18.03
C ASP A 269 13.55 17.58 -18.80
N ASN A 270 13.45 16.38 -18.21
CA ASN A 270 13.91 15.15 -18.86
C ASN A 270 13.13 14.87 -20.16
N TYR A 271 11.82 15.15 -20.19
CA TYR A 271 11.02 15.00 -21.40
C TYR A 271 11.47 15.96 -22.50
N ALA A 272 11.77 17.22 -22.16
CA ALA A 272 12.32 18.19 -23.10
C ALA A 272 13.69 17.76 -23.64
N GLU A 273 14.56 17.20 -22.80
CA GLU A 273 15.86 16.67 -23.21
C GLU A 273 15.72 15.48 -24.18
N ILE A 274 14.82 14.53 -23.90
CA ILE A 274 14.53 13.40 -24.78
C ILE A 274 14.03 13.87 -26.15
N GLN A 275 13.16 14.87 -26.18
CA GLN A 275 12.67 15.47 -27.43
C GLN A 275 13.81 16.10 -28.24
N ASN A 276 14.70 16.85 -27.59
CA ASN A 276 15.89 17.44 -28.23
C ASN A 276 16.84 16.37 -28.79
N LEU A 277 17.14 15.33 -28.01
CA LEU A 277 17.98 14.21 -28.46
C LEU A 277 17.37 13.46 -29.64
N THR A 278 16.04 13.31 -29.65
CA THR A 278 15.31 12.70 -30.78
C THR A 278 15.40 13.55 -32.05
N ALA A 279 15.26 14.88 -31.92
CA ALA A 279 15.46 15.80 -33.03
C ALA A 279 16.88 15.73 -33.60
N ILE A 280 17.91 15.73 -32.73
CA ILE A 280 19.32 15.59 -33.12
C ILE A 280 19.54 14.25 -33.85
N LYS A 281 19.05 13.13 -33.29
CA LYS A 281 19.16 11.80 -33.90
C LYS A 281 18.56 11.74 -35.31
N ASN A 282 17.42 12.40 -35.52
CA ASN A 282 16.77 12.44 -36.82
C ASN A 282 17.55 13.32 -37.82
N CYS A 283 18.12 14.45 -37.39
CA CYS A 283 19.03 15.25 -38.21
C CYS A 283 20.29 14.48 -38.61
N VAL A 284 20.93 13.78 -37.68
CA VAL A 284 22.15 12.99 -37.95
C VAL A 284 21.90 11.85 -38.94
N LYS A 285 20.74 11.18 -38.86
CA LYS A 285 20.35 10.14 -39.83
C LYS A 285 20.08 10.70 -41.24
N GLY A 286 19.48 11.88 -41.34
CA GLY A 286 19.24 12.56 -42.62
C GLY A 286 20.54 12.96 -43.31
N VAL A 287 21.44 13.64 -42.58
CA VAL A 287 22.73 14.10 -43.11
C VAL A 287 23.63 12.93 -43.52
N GLN A 288 23.69 11.84 -42.75
CA GLN A 288 24.48 10.65 -43.14
C GLN A 288 23.92 9.91 -44.37
N ALA A 289 22.61 9.92 -44.59
CA ALA A 289 21.99 9.28 -45.74
C ALA A 289 22.21 10.12 -47.01
N GLU A 290 22.05 11.44 -46.92
CA GLU A 290 22.29 12.36 -48.04
C GLU A 290 23.76 12.41 -48.44
N ASP A 291 24.70 12.49 -47.49
CA ASP A 291 26.14 12.48 -47.81
C ASP A 291 26.58 11.16 -48.46
N LYS A 292 26.02 10.01 -48.03
CA LYS A 292 26.28 8.70 -48.66
C LYS A 292 25.70 8.62 -50.08
N ILE A 293 24.48 9.10 -50.30
CA ILE A 293 23.84 9.11 -51.62
C ILE A 293 24.60 10.03 -52.59
N THR A 294 25.03 11.20 -52.11
CA THR A 294 25.78 12.17 -52.93
C THR A 294 27.16 11.62 -53.30
N PHE A 295 27.84 10.96 -52.36
CA PHE A 295 29.11 10.28 -52.60
C PHE A 295 28.97 9.14 -53.62
N LEU A 296 28.00 8.24 -53.42
CA LEU A 296 27.74 7.11 -54.33
C LEU A 296 27.32 7.57 -55.73
N THR A 297 26.58 8.68 -55.83
CA THR A 297 26.16 9.27 -57.11
C THR A 297 27.36 9.83 -57.89
N ALA A 298 28.27 10.52 -57.21
CA ALA A 298 29.50 11.03 -57.84
C ALA A 298 30.47 9.91 -58.25
N GLU A 299 30.51 8.82 -57.48
CA GLU A 299 31.34 7.65 -57.78
C GLU A 299 30.79 6.85 -58.97
N ASN A 300 29.47 6.64 -59.05
CA ASN A 300 28.82 6.04 -60.20
C ASN A 300 29.04 6.84 -61.49
N GLN A 301 28.96 8.18 -61.43
CA GLN A 301 29.26 9.03 -62.60
C GLN A 301 30.71 8.90 -63.07
N LYS A 302 31.67 8.76 -62.13
CA LYS A 302 33.07 8.50 -62.49
C LYS A 302 33.27 7.13 -63.13
N LEU A 303 32.60 6.10 -62.60
CA LEU A 303 32.64 4.75 -63.16
C LEU A 303 32.03 4.70 -64.57
N GLU A 304 30.91 5.37 -64.81
CA GLU A 304 30.31 5.49 -66.15
C GLU A 304 31.25 6.18 -67.15
N SER A 305 31.93 7.25 -66.72
CA SER A 305 32.95 7.93 -67.55
C SER A 305 34.13 7.00 -67.86
N TRP A 306 34.60 6.22 -66.88
CA TRP A 306 35.67 5.24 -67.07
C TRP A 306 35.28 4.11 -68.01
N ILE A 307 34.08 3.55 -67.86
CA ILE A 307 33.55 2.52 -68.76
C ILE A 307 33.47 3.08 -70.19
N THR A 308 32.91 4.28 -70.36
CA THR A 308 32.81 4.94 -71.67
C THR A 308 34.18 5.12 -72.33
N ASN A 309 35.19 5.55 -71.56
CA ASN A 309 36.55 5.70 -72.07
C ASN A 309 37.20 4.36 -72.45
N ILE A 310 37.03 3.32 -71.64
CA ILE A 310 37.54 1.98 -71.93
C ILE A 310 36.86 1.40 -73.18
N THR A 311 35.54 1.52 -73.30
CA THR A 311 34.79 1.09 -74.48
C THR A 311 35.23 1.82 -75.74
N THR A 312 35.47 3.13 -75.65
CA THR A 312 35.97 3.94 -76.78
C THR A 312 37.40 3.55 -77.16
N MET A 313 38.25 3.22 -76.18
CA MET A 313 39.63 2.77 -76.40
C MET A 313 39.72 1.32 -76.90
N SER A 314 38.80 0.44 -76.51
CA SER A 314 38.72 -0.96 -76.94
C SER A 314 38.48 -1.11 -78.45
N HIS A 315 37.97 -0.09 -79.13
CA HIS A 315 37.80 -0.08 -80.58
C HIS A 315 39.07 0.34 -81.35
N VAL A 316 40.17 0.68 -80.66
CA VAL A 316 41.45 1.02 -81.27
C VAL A 316 42.48 -0.04 -80.85
N GLN A 317 43.02 -0.76 -81.85
CA GLN A 317 44.07 -1.79 -81.73
C GLN A 317 45.06 -1.49 -80.58
N SER A 318 45.05 -2.35 -79.55
CA SER A 318 45.61 -2.09 -78.22
C SER A 318 47.14 -1.95 -78.20
N ASP A 319 47.62 -0.74 -77.90
CA ASP A 319 49.03 -0.41 -77.67
C ASP A 319 49.44 -0.81 -76.22
N PRO A 320 50.40 -1.74 -76.03
CA PRO A 320 50.81 -2.25 -74.72
C PRO A 320 51.24 -1.16 -73.72
N VAL A 321 51.78 -0.05 -74.23
CA VAL A 321 52.25 1.08 -73.39
C VAL A 321 51.06 1.80 -72.73
N LYS A 322 49.90 1.85 -73.39
CA LYS A 322 48.69 2.44 -72.84
C LYS A 322 48.08 1.56 -71.75
N LEU A 323 48.17 0.23 -71.91
CA LEU A 323 47.67 -0.74 -70.94
C LEU A 323 48.45 -0.65 -69.61
N LEU A 324 49.79 -0.59 -69.67
CA LEU A 324 50.65 -0.41 -68.49
C LEU A 324 50.39 0.94 -67.77
N LYS A 325 50.03 1.98 -68.52
CA LYS A 325 49.67 3.28 -67.94
C LYS A 325 48.34 3.22 -67.18
N ILE A 326 47.37 2.46 -67.69
CA ILE A 326 46.09 2.21 -67.04
C ILE A 326 46.30 1.39 -65.76
N GLU A 327 47.10 0.31 -65.79
CA GLU A 327 47.41 -0.49 -64.58
C GLU A 327 48.04 0.36 -63.46
N LYS A 328 49.00 1.22 -63.79
CA LYS A 328 49.60 2.14 -62.81
C LYS A 328 48.60 3.16 -62.26
N GLN A 329 47.63 3.59 -63.06
CA GLN A 329 46.55 4.47 -62.59
C GLN A 329 45.56 3.72 -61.71
N LEU A 330 45.22 2.48 -62.05
CA LEU A 330 44.34 1.62 -61.27
C LEU A 330 44.92 1.35 -59.87
N ALA A 331 46.22 1.03 -59.78
CA ALA A 331 46.90 0.82 -58.51
C ALA A 331 46.90 2.08 -57.62
N ARG A 332 47.05 3.26 -58.21
CA ARG A 332 46.95 4.55 -57.47
C ARG A 332 45.54 4.81 -56.98
N VAL A 333 44.52 4.53 -57.80
CA VAL A 333 43.12 4.70 -57.40
C VAL A 333 42.73 3.71 -56.31
N SER A 334 43.19 2.46 -56.39
CA SER A 334 43.00 1.46 -55.34
C SER A 334 43.57 1.92 -54.00
N SER A 335 44.79 2.46 -53.99
CA SER A 335 45.42 3.01 -52.77
C SER A 335 44.67 4.22 -52.19
N LEU A 336 44.13 5.11 -53.04
CA LEU A 336 43.37 6.28 -52.59
C LEU A 336 42.00 5.90 -52.02
N ILE A 337 41.36 4.85 -52.53
CA ILE A 337 40.10 4.32 -51.99
C ILE A 337 40.33 3.76 -50.59
N GLU A 338 41.37 2.93 -50.42
CA GLU A 338 41.73 2.34 -49.11
C GLU A 338 42.05 3.44 -48.07
N GLU A 339 42.79 4.49 -48.47
CA GLU A 339 43.08 5.63 -47.60
C GLU A 339 41.82 6.42 -47.22
N ALA A 340 40.86 6.59 -48.15
CA ALA A 340 39.60 7.27 -47.88
C ALA A 340 38.67 6.46 -46.96
N GLU A 341 38.65 5.13 -47.09
CA GLU A 341 37.92 4.22 -46.21
C GLU A 341 38.50 4.25 -44.80
N LEU A 342 39.84 4.17 -44.66
CA LEU A 342 40.52 4.29 -43.37
C LEU A 342 40.25 5.65 -42.70
N LYS A 343 40.19 6.72 -43.47
CA LYS A 343 39.86 8.06 -42.94
C LYS A 343 38.42 8.15 -42.43
N LYS A 344 37.45 7.58 -43.16
CA LYS A 344 36.04 7.50 -42.71
C LYS A 344 35.92 6.66 -41.44
N GLU A 345 36.63 5.53 -41.38
CA GLU A 345 36.62 4.66 -40.22
C GLU A 345 37.23 5.34 -38.98
N ASN A 346 38.33 6.08 -39.15
CA ASN A 346 38.94 6.86 -38.06
C ASN A 346 38.00 7.93 -37.49
N GLU A 347 37.25 8.66 -38.33
CA GLU A 347 36.26 9.63 -37.83
C GLU A 347 35.09 8.94 -37.12
N ARG A 348 34.64 7.78 -37.61
CA ARG A 348 33.63 6.96 -36.92
C ARG A 348 34.09 6.53 -35.53
N LEU A 349 35.32 6.02 -35.42
CA LEU A 349 35.91 5.61 -34.15
C LEU A 349 36.09 6.79 -33.18
N LYS A 350 36.42 7.98 -33.71
CA LYS A 350 36.54 9.20 -32.91
C LYS A 350 35.20 9.62 -32.31
N GLU A 351 34.10 9.47 -33.04
CA GLU A 351 32.77 9.78 -32.52
C GLU A 351 32.29 8.74 -31.50
N GLN A 352 32.48 7.45 -31.78
CA GLN A 352 32.20 6.38 -30.81
C GLN A 352 32.98 6.55 -29.51
N LYS A 353 34.22 7.03 -29.59
CA LYS A 353 35.03 7.35 -28.40
C LYS A 353 34.39 8.45 -27.55
N LYS A 354 33.86 9.52 -28.17
CA LYS A 354 33.17 10.60 -27.43
C LYS A 354 31.88 10.10 -26.78
N GLU A 355 31.10 9.28 -27.49
CA GLU A 355 29.89 8.68 -26.93
C GLU A 355 30.21 7.81 -25.71
N LEU A 356 31.24 6.97 -25.79
CA LEU A 356 31.71 6.16 -24.66
C LEU A 356 32.17 7.01 -23.48
N GLU A 357 32.85 8.12 -23.73
CA GLU A 357 33.30 9.04 -22.69
C GLU A 357 32.12 9.75 -21.99
N ALA A 358 31.08 10.12 -22.75
CA ALA A 358 29.84 10.65 -22.19
C ALA A 358 29.10 9.60 -21.33
N ILE A 359 29.01 8.35 -21.81
CA ILE A 359 28.42 7.24 -21.05
C ILE A 359 29.18 7.00 -19.74
N LEU A 360 30.51 7.05 -19.77
CA LEU A 360 31.36 6.87 -18.58
C LEU A 360 31.09 7.96 -17.53
N GLN A 361 30.97 9.22 -17.95
CA GLN A 361 30.65 10.33 -17.04
C GLN A 361 29.24 10.19 -16.45
N PHE A 362 28.26 9.78 -17.26
CA PHE A 362 26.91 9.53 -16.78
C PHE A 362 26.86 8.37 -15.78
N LYS A 363 27.59 7.28 -16.06
CA LYS A 363 27.72 6.14 -15.14
C LYS A 363 28.30 6.57 -13.78
N LYS A 364 29.32 7.42 -13.78
CA LYS A 364 29.94 7.91 -12.55
C LYS A 364 28.95 8.71 -11.68
N LYS A 365 28.13 9.56 -12.30
CA LYS A 365 27.07 10.30 -11.58
C LYS A 365 26.02 9.38 -10.98
N LEU A 366 25.63 8.33 -11.72
CA LEU A 366 24.72 7.31 -11.21
C LEU A 366 25.32 6.53 -10.03
N GLU A 367 26.59 6.17 -10.08
CA GLU A 367 27.30 5.50 -8.98
C GLU A 367 27.30 6.39 -7.71
N GLU A 368 27.55 7.70 -7.84
CA GLU A 368 27.48 8.65 -6.72
C GLU A 368 26.06 8.75 -6.12
N GLN A 369 25.02 8.79 -6.95
CA GLN A 369 23.62 8.80 -6.48
C GLN A 369 23.24 7.52 -5.75
N VAL A 370 23.71 6.36 -6.23
CA VAL A 370 23.48 5.07 -5.57
C VAL A 370 24.16 5.03 -4.21
N GLU A 371 25.39 5.55 -4.09
CA GLU A 371 26.10 5.60 -2.81
C GLU A 371 25.39 6.53 -1.81
N GLU A 372 24.85 7.66 -2.26
CA GLU A 372 24.07 8.56 -1.39
C GLU A 372 22.75 7.90 -0.93
N ALA A 373 22.04 7.22 -1.83
CA ALA A 373 20.83 6.48 -1.49
C ALA A 373 21.13 5.36 -0.48
N GLN A 374 22.26 4.66 -0.64
CA GLN A 374 22.69 3.61 0.29
C GLN A 374 22.93 4.16 1.71
N LYS A 375 23.58 5.33 1.83
CA LYS A 375 23.78 6.01 3.12
C LYS A 375 22.45 6.38 3.79
N LYS A 376 21.47 6.89 3.03
CA LYS A 376 20.12 7.19 3.55
C LYS A 376 19.39 5.93 4.02
N ILE A 377 19.55 4.81 3.32
CA ILE A 377 18.97 3.51 3.73
C ILE A 377 19.58 3.03 5.05
N GLU A 378 20.89 3.18 5.23
CA GLU A 378 21.57 2.84 6.49
C GLU A 378 21.09 3.70 7.66
N GLU A 379 20.95 5.02 7.46
CA GLU A 379 20.42 5.94 8.48
C GLU A 379 18.98 5.59 8.88
N LEU A 380 18.11 5.31 7.90
CA LEU A 380 16.73 4.89 8.16
C LEU A 380 16.67 3.54 8.90
N SER A 381 17.57 2.62 8.57
CA SER A 381 17.66 1.33 9.26
C SER A 381 18.03 1.50 10.73
N PHE A 382 18.98 2.39 11.04
CA PHE A 382 19.36 2.71 12.42
C PHE A 382 18.21 3.35 13.21
N LEU A 383 17.48 4.29 12.60
CA LEU A 383 16.30 4.91 13.23
C LEU A 383 15.20 3.87 13.50
N LEU A 384 14.98 2.93 12.58
CA LEU A 384 14.01 1.85 12.77
C LEU A 384 14.38 0.96 13.96
N GLU A 385 15.66 0.60 14.07
CA GLU A 385 16.18 -0.20 15.18
C GLU A 385 15.99 0.52 16.53
N GLU A 386 16.28 1.82 16.61
CA GLU A 386 16.05 2.62 17.81
C GLU A 386 14.56 2.63 18.22
N LYS A 387 13.65 2.82 17.24
CA LYS A 387 12.20 2.81 17.50
C LYS A 387 11.71 1.45 17.95
N ASN A 388 12.22 0.36 17.37
CA ASN A 388 11.88 -1.00 17.77
C ASN A 388 12.31 -1.29 19.22
N ASN A 389 13.53 -0.91 19.59
CA ASN A 389 14.01 -1.04 20.97
C ASN A 389 13.12 -0.25 21.96
N LYS A 390 12.65 0.94 21.56
CA LYS A 390 11.71 1.73 22.37
C LYS A 390 10.34 1.06 22.50
N ILE A 391 9.83 0.43 21.44
CA ILE A 391 8.57 -0.32 21.48
C ILE A 391 8.70 -1.54 22.40
N GLU A 392 9.82 -2.27 22.30
CA GLU A 392 10.09 -3.44 23.14
C GLU A 392 10.12 -3.06 24.63
N THR A 393 10.84 -2.00 24.98
CA THR A 393 10.90 -1.50 26.36
C THR A 393 9.53 -1.04 26.89
N MET A 394 8.71 -0.37 26.07
CA MET A 394 7.34 -0.01 26.47
C MET A 394 6.43 -1.22 26.60
N THR A 395 6.60 -2.23 25.75
CA THR A 395 5.82 -3.48 25.80
C THR A 395 6.11 -4.23 27.09
N GLN A 396 7.39 -4.40 27.44
CA GLN A 396 7.80 -5.03 28.69
C GLN A 396 7.24 -4.29 29.91
N ARG A 397 7.31 -2.95 29.92
CA ARG A 397 6.72 -2.13 31.00
C ARG A 397 5.20 -2.34 31.13
N ASN A 398 4.48 -2.46 30.02
CA ASN A 398 3.04 -2.70 30.04
C ASN A 398 2.71 -4.10 30.59
N GLU A 399 3.51 -5.10 30.28
CA GLU A 399 3.37 -6.46 30.83
C GLU A 399 3.60 -6.46 32.35
N GLU A 400 4.64 -5.77 32.83
CA GLU A 400 4.92 -5.59 34.25
C GLU A 400 3.75 -4.90 34.97
N GLN A 401 3.26 -3.78 34.43
CA GLN A 401 2.10 -3.07 34.99
C GLN A 401 0.84 -3.92 34.99
N SER A 402 0.62 -4.76 33.97
CA SER A 402 -0.50 -5.68 33.93
C SER A 402 -0.38 -6.79 34.99
N ALA A 403 0.83 -7.27 35.27
CA ALA A 403 1.08 -8.25 36.33
C ALA A 403 0.82 -7.63 37.72
N GLU A 404 1.36 -6.43 37.98
CA GLU A 404 1.13 -5.68 39.21
C GLU A 404 -0.37 -5.41 39.45
N LEU A 405 -1.10 -5.04 38.40
CA LEU A 405 -2.55 -4.80 38.50
C LEU A 405 -3.32 -6.08 38.86
N LYS A 406 -2.90 -7.23 38.33
CA LYS A 406 -3.51 -8.53 38.63
C LYS A 406 -3.29 -8.91 40.10
N GLU A 407 -2.08 -8.69 40.61
CA GLU A 407 -1.73 -8.91 42.02
C GLU A 407 -2.51 -7.98 42.96
N ALA A 408 -2.58 -6.68 42.63
CA ALA A 408 -3.37 -5.72 43.39
C ALA A 408 -4.86 -6.11 43.42
N LYS A 409 -5.40 -6.60 42.30
CA LYS A 409 -6.78 -7.06 42.21
C LYS A 409 -7.04 -8.28 43.10
N THR A 410 -6.12 -9.23 43.18
CA THR A 410 -6.24 -10.38 44.10
C THR A 410 -6.22 -9.93 45.55
N LEU A 411 -5.33 -9.00 45.91
CA LEU A 411 -5.23 -8.48 47.27
C LEU A 411 -6.48 -7.71 47.71
N VAL A 412 -7.08 -6.94 46.79
CA VAL A 412 -8.38 -6.26 47.03
C VAL A 412 -9.50 -7.28 47.24
N ALA A 413 -9.53 -8.37 46.47
CA ALA A 413 -10.54 -9.43 46.64
C ALA A 413 -10.41 -10.12 48.01
N ASP A 414 -9.18 -10.43 48.43
CA ASP A 414 -8.92 -11.03 49.74
C ASP A 414 -9.35 -10.09 50.87
N LYS A 415 -9.03 -8.79 50.76
CA LYS A 415 -9.45 -7.78 51.73
C LYS A 415 -10.97 -7.57 51.76
N ALA A 416 -11.64 -7.65 50.63
CA ALA A 416 -13.10 -7.58 50.56
C ALA A 416 -13.75 -8.78 51.28
N ALA A 417 -13.21 -9.99 51.12
CA ALA A 417 -13.67 -11.18 51.83
C ALA A 417 -13.46 -11.05 53.35
N GLU A 418 -12.31 -10.51 53.78
CA GLU A 418 -12.03 -10.22 55.19
C GLU A 418 -13.05 -9.23 55.79
N ILE A 419 -13.36 -8.14 55.08
CA ILE A 419 -14.38 -7.15 55.50
C ILE A 419 -15.77 -7.80 55.60
N GLN A 420 -16.13 -8.65 54.64
CA GLN A 420 -17.41 -9.35 54.65
C GLN A 420 -17.53 -10.29 55.86
N ASN A 421 -16.47 -11.02 56.20
CA ASN A 421 -16.42 -11.85 57.41
C ASN A 421 -16.56 -11.01 58.69
N LEU A 422 -15.83 -9.89 58.80
CA LEU A 422 -15.95 -8.97 59.95
C LEU A 422 -17.37 -8.40 60.08
N THR A 423 -18.03 -8.08 58.97
CA THR A 423 -19.42 -7.60 58.95
C THR A 423 -20.38 -8.67 59.47
N SER A 424 -20.19 -9.93 59.09
CA SER A 424 -20.98 -11.06 59.61
C SER A 424 -20.81 -11.22 61.13
N ILE A 425 -19.58 -11.14 61.62
CA ILE A 425 -19.28 -11.16 63.06
C ILE A 425 -19.97 -9.99 63.77
N GLN A 426 -19.86 -8.77 63.24
CA GLN A 426 -20.50 -7.58 63.82
C GLN A 426 -22.02 -7.74 63.93
N ASN A 427 -22.68 -8.28 62.89
CA ASN A 427 -24.12 -8.54 62.91
C ASN A 427 -24.48 -9.58 63.98
N SER A 428 -23.72 -10.68 64.08
CA SER A 428 -23.94 -11.69 65.12
C SER A 428 -23.77 -11.13 66.54
N VAL A 429 -22.76 -10.30 66.79
CA VAL A 429 -22.57 -9.62 68.08
C VAL A 429 -23.74 -8.68 68.37
N LYS A 430 -24.20 -7.92 67.38
CA LYS A 430 -25.34 -7.01 67.53
C LYS A 430 -26.61 -7.77 67.91
N ASP A 431 -26.89 -8.90 67.28
CA ASP A 431 -28.04 -9.75 67.59
C ASP A 431 -27.95 -10.34 69.00
N ALA A 432 -26.77 -10.79 69.42
CA ALA A 432 -26.54 -11.29 70.77
C ALA A 432 -26.76 -10.20 71.84
N VAL A 433 -26.25 -8.98 71.59
CA VAL A 433 -26.47 -7.83 72.47
C VAL A 433 -27.96 -7.48 72.57
N ASN A 434 -28.67 -7.45 71.45
CA ASN A 434 -30.12 -7.20 71.44
C ASN A 434 -30.88 -8.26 72.26
N ALA A 435 -30.54 -9.54 72.10
CA ALA A 435 -31.15 -10.62 72.86
C ALA A 435 -30.88 -10.51 74.37
N GLN A 436 -29.65 -10.15 74.76
CA GLN A 436 -29.31 -9.88 76.16
C GLN A 436 -30.09 -8.68 76.72
N GLN A 437 -30.20 -7.59 75.96
CA GLN A 437 -30.97 -6.40 76.34
C GLN A 437 -32.44 -6.76 76.63
N GLU A 438 -33.04 -7.61 75.80
CA GLU A 438 -34.41 -8.08 75.97
C GLU A 438 -34.59 -8.97 77.22
N GLN A 439 -33.62 -9.84 77.52
CA GLN A 439 -33.63 -10.63 78.76
C GLN A 439 -33.53 -9.76 80.01
N ILE A 440 -32.66 -8.74 80.01
CA ILE A 440 -32.52 -7.79 81.12
C ILE A 440 -33.84 -7.03 81.33
N ALA A 441 -34.47 -6.56 80.26
CA ALA A 441 -35.77 -5.88 80.34
C ALA A 441 -36.84 -6.78 80.99
N LYS A 442 -36.92 -8.07 80.58
CA LYS A 442 -37.82 -9.05 81.19
C LYS A 442 -37.55 -9.24 82.69
N LEU A 443 -36.29 -9.34 83.11
CA LEU A 443 -35.93 -9.48 84.53
C LEU A 443 -36.33 -8.26 85.36
N LEU A 444 -36.08 -7.05 84.85
CA LEU A 444 -36.43 -5.79 85.52
C LEU A 444 -37.94 -5.66 85.75
N THR A 445 -38.77 -6.01 84.75
CA THR A 445 -40.24 -5.99 84.91
C THR A 445 -40.75 -7.01 85.93
N LYS A 446 -40.00 -8.09 86.17
CA LYS A 446 -40.36 -9.15 87.12
C LYS A 446 -40.00 -8.83 88.57
N THR A 447 -39.08 -7.88 88.80
CA THR A 447 -38.61 -7.46 90.13
C THR A 447 -39.30 -6.19 90.65
N THR A 448 -40.11 -5.53 89.82
CA THR A 448 -40.89 -4.32 90.18
C THR A 448 -42.36 -4.59 90.53
N LEU A 449 -42.75 -5.87 90.58
CA LEU A 449 -43.99 -6.40 91.16
C LEU A 449 -43.67 -7.05 92.50
#